data_AF-A0A679JUM7-F1
#
_entry.id   AF-A0A679JUM7-F1
#
_cell.length_a   1.000
_cell.length_b   1.000
_cell.length_c   1.000
_cell.angle_alpha   90.00
_cell.angle_beta   90.00
_cell.angle_gamma   90.00
#
_symmetry.space_group_name_H-M   'P 1'
#
loop_
_entity.id
_entity.type
_entity.pdbx_description
1 polymer ?
#
loop_
_entity_poly.entity_id
_entity_poly.type
_entity_poly.pdbx_seq_one_letter_code
_entity_poly.pdbx_strand_id
1 'polypeptide(L)' 'MVAGRYNPLVAEFWQRLKAQNKPGKVIVVACMHKLLAIAYGVLKSGKPFDANHHPKAVCG' A
#
# COMPACT_ATOMS: atom_id res chain seq x y z
N MET A 1 3.30 7.64 -11.39
CA MET A 1 3.39 7.29 -9.95
C MET A 1 4.56 6.32 -9.76
N VAL A 2 5.60 6.73 -9.04
CA VAL A 2 6.81 5.90 -8.80
C VAL A 2 6.50 4.71 -7.87
N ALA A 3 5.59 4.89 -6.92
CA ALA A 3 5.18 3.85 -5.98
C ALA A 3 4.63 2.57 -6.63
N GLY A 4 3.88 2.68 -7.73
CA GLY A 4 3.37 1.52 -8.47
C GLY A 4 4.42 0.80 -9.32
N ARG A 5 5.56 1.45 -9.60
CA ARG A 5 6.69 0.82 -10.32
C ARG A 5 7.52 -0.07 -9.39
N TYR A 6 7.65 0.32 -8.12
CA TYR A 6 8.48 -0.38 -7.15
C TYR A 6 7.70 -1.35 -6.26
N ASN A 7 6.38 -1.20 -6.14
CA ASN A 7 5.58 -2.10 -5.30
C ASN A 7 4.30 -2.55 -6.02
N PRO A 8 4.21 -3.84 -6.44
CA PRO A 8 3.03 -4.35 -7.14
C PRO A 8 1.74 -4.23 -6.30
N LEU A 9 1.85 -4.25 -4.97
CA LEU A 9 0.73 -4.02 -4.05
C LEU A 9 0.10 -2.64 -4.18
N VAL A 10 0.89 -1.61 -4.48
CA VAL A 10 0.40 -0.23 -4.64
C VAL A 10 -0.19 -0.04 -6.03
N ALA A 11 0.37 -0.69 -7.05
CA ALA A 11 -0.19 -0.71 -8.40
C ALA A 11 -1.59 -1.35 -8.42
N GLU A 12 -1.76 -2.51 -7.78
CA GLU A 12 -3.07 -3.17 -7.69
C GLU A 12 -4.07 -2.31 -6.90
N PHE A 13 -3.63 -1.72 -5.78
CA PHE A 13 -4.45 -0.83 -4.98
C PHE A 13 -4.89 0.41 -5.77
N TRP A 14 -3.98 1.01 -6.54
CA TRP A 14 -4.27 2.12 -7.44
C TRP A 14 -5.29 1.74 -8.51
N GLN A 15 -5.14 0.58 -9.16
CA GLN A 15 -6.10 0.10 -10.16
C GLN A 15 -7.48 -0.14 -9.55
N ARG A 16 -7.57 -0.75 -8.36
CA ARG A 16 -8.83 -0.95 -7.63
C ARG A 16 -9.51 0.38 -7.29
N LEU A 17 -8.77 1.36 -6.80
CA LEU A 17 -9.33 2.68 -6.47
C LEU A 17 -9.73 3.48 -7.73
N LYS A 18 -8.99 3.31 -8.83
CA LYS A 18 -9.32 3.92 -10.13
C LYS A 18 -10.59 3.31 -10.71
N ALA A 19 -10.78 2.00 -10.58
CA ALA A 19 -12.01 1.31 -10.96
C ALA A 19 -13.23 1.79 -10.16
N GLN A 20 -13.03 2.26 -8.93
CA GLN A 20 -14.08 2.84 -8.08
C GLN A 20 -14.39 4.31 -8.37
N ASN A 21 -13.87 4.91 -9.45
CA ASN A 21 -14.11 6.32 -9.82
C ASN A 21 -13.79 7.35 -8.70
N LYS A 22 -12.86 7.02 -7.80
CA LYS A 22 -12.48 7.93 -6.71
C LYS A 22 -11.66 9.12 -7.25
N PRO A 23 -11.74 10.30 -6.61
CA PRO A 23 -10.96 11.46 -7.04
C PRO A 23 -9.46 11.15 -6.94
N GLY A 24 -8.70 11.45 -8.00
CA GLY A 24 -7.28 11.07 -8.10
C GLY A 24 -6.41 11.49 -6.91
N LYS A 25 -6.72 12.63 -6.26
CA LYS A 25 -6.04 13.08 -5.04
C LYS A 25 -6.21 12.09 -3.87
N VAL A 26 -7.41 11.54 -3.69
CA VAL A 26 -7.71 10.58 -2.62
C VAL A 26 -6.95 9.27 -2.85
N ILE A 27 -6.80 8.87 -4.11
CA ILE A 27 -6.04 7.67 -4.48
C ILE A 27 -4.55 7.83 -4.13
N VAL A 28 -3.97 9.01 -4.39
CA VAL A 28 -2.58 9.30 -4.05
C VAL A 28 -2.37 9.29 -2.54
N VAL A 29 -3.25 9.97 -1.79
CA VAL A 29 -3.19 10.02 -0.31
C VAL A 29 -3.33 8.62 0.28
N ALA A 30 -4.26 7.81 -0.22
CA ALA A 30 -4.43 6.42 0.22
C ALA A 30 -3.18 5.56 -0.06
N CYS A 31 -2.54 5.75 -1.22
CA CYS A 31 -1.27 5.07 -1.53
C CYS A 31 -0.13 5.52 -0.62
N MET A 32 0.00 6.82 -0.34
CA MET A 32 1.01 7.36 0.57
C MET A 32 0.84 6.83 1.99
N HIS A 33 -0.40 6.81 2.49
CA HIS A 33 -0.70 6.28 3.82
C HIS A 33 -0.33 4.79 3.92
N LYS A 34 -0.63 4.01 2.87
CA LYS A 34 -0.28 2.58 2.81
C LYS A 34 1.24 2.36 2.77
N LEU A 35 1.99 3.21 2.08
CA LEU A 35 3.45 3.18 2.07
C LEU A 35 4.06 3.53 3.43
N LEU A 36 3.54 4.56 4.09
CA LEU A 36 3.99 4.96 5.43
C LEU A 36 3.74 3.84 6.45
N ALA A 37 2.58 3.19 6.38
CA ALA A 37 2.26 2.04 7.23
C ALA A 37 3.22 0.86 6.98
N ILE A 38 3.56 0.58 5.71
CA ILE A 38 4.55 -0.43 5.35
C ILE A 38 5.93 -0.09 5.91
N ALA A 39 6.41 1.14 5.68
CA ALA A 39 7.71 1.59 6.17
C ALA A 39 7.79 1.51 7.70
N TYR A 40 6.73 1.93 8.38
CA TYR A 40 6.61 1.84 9.83
C TYR A 40 6.58 0.38 10.32
N GLY A 41 5.87 -0.52 9.62
CA GLY A 41 5.84 -1.95 9.94
C GLY A 41 7.20 -2.63 9.79
N VAL A 42 7.95 -2.29 8.75
CA VAL A 42 9.32 -2.78 8.52
C VAL A 42 10.27 -2.27 9.62
N LEU A 43 10.24 -0.97 9.90
CA LEU A 43 11.03 -0.37 10.98
C LEU A 43 10.71 -0.97 12.35
N LYS A 44 9.43 -1.24 12.63
CA LYS A 44 8.98 -1.78 13.92
C LYS A 44 9.25 -3.28 14.07
N SER A 45 9.16 -4.05 13.00
CA SER A 45 9.33 -5.51 13.04
C SER A 45 10.77 -5.97 12.79
N GLY A 46 11.64 -5.07 12.27
CA GLY A 46 13.03 -5.38 11.92
C GLY A 46 13.16 -6.41 10.78
N LYS A 47 12.06 -6.77 10.13
CA LYS A 47 11.99 -7.73 9.03
C LYS A 47 11.94 -6.98 7.70
N PRO A 48 12.68 -7.44 6.68
CA PRO A 48 12.65 -6.82 5.36
C PRO A 48 11.24 -6.81 4.79
N PHE A 49 10.95 -5.79 3.98
CA PHE A 49 9.65 -5.63 3.33
C PHE A 49 9.37 -6.82 2.40
N ASP A 50 8.33 -7.59 2.72
CA ASP A 50 7.81 -8.64 1.85
C ASP A 50 6.59 -8.15 1.08
N ALA A 51 6.70 -8.01 -0.24
CA ALA A 51 5.60 -7.58 -1.10
C ALA A 51 4.45 -8.61 -1.19
N ASN A 52 4.66 -9.84 -0.71
CA ASN A 52 3.63 -10.87 -0.54
C ASN A 52 3.07 -10.94 0.89
N HIS A 53 3.54 -10.08 1.81
CA HIS A 53 2.97 -10.00 3.15
C HIS A 53 1.64 -9.26 3.08
N HIS A 54 0.60 -9.98 2.63
CA HIS A 54 -0.78 -9.54 2.81
C HIS A 54 -1.02 -9.60 4.31
N PRO A 55 -1.17 -8.48 5.05
CA PRO A 55 -1.58 -8.56 6.43
C PRO A 55 -2.97 -9.18 6.38
N LYS A 56 -3.08 -10.48 6.70
CA LYS A 56 -4.35 -11.03 7.14
C LYS A 56 -4.71 -10.18 8.34
N ALA A 57 -5.85 -9.50 8.26
CA ALA A 57 -6.43 -8.83 9.42
C ALA A 57 -6.36 -9.84 10.57
N VAL A 58 -5.53 -9.54 11.56
CA VAL A 58 -5.59 -10.22 12.84
C VAL A 58 -6.92 -9.77 13.42
N CYS A 59 -7.92 -10.64 13.27
CA CYS A 59 -9.11 -10.62 14.08
C CYS A 59 -8.63 -10.94 15.50
N GLY A 60 -8.59 -9.92 16.35
CA GLY A 60 -8.55 -10.06 17.80
C GLY A 60 -9.95 -9.87 18.34
#